data_AF-A0A0Q7DX23-F1
#
_entry.id   AF-A0A0Q7DX23-F1
#
_cell.length_a   1.000
_cell.length_b   1.000
_cell.length_c   1.000
_cell.angle_alpha   90.00
_cell.angle_beta   90.00
_cell.angle_gamma   90.00
#
_symmetry.space_group_name_H-M   'P 1'
#
loop_
_entity.id
_entity.type
_entity.pdbx_description
1 polymer ?
#
loop_
_entity_poly.entity_id
_entity_poly.type
_entity_poly.pdbx_seq_one_letter_code
_entity_poly.pdbx_strand_id
1 'polypeptide(L)'
;MKFAILAGAVALVVATPAAAETWQSFSRTSSTVYLIEVDSILAEGEVTSLRMATVPRAGEAGDYSYSVETYQFRCAGDGGWRTAGIVDYGPDGSEAGRFPEDGAEWTAVRANTVPAFLKDIACGGARSTGEPYPTVQAFVDAGRP
;
A
#
# COMPACT_ATOMS: atom_id res chain seq x y z
N MET A 1 59.28 5.16 -20.77
CA MET A 1 57.96 5.38 -21.41
C MET A 1 56.92 4.80 -20.47
N LYS A 2 55.97 5.63 -20.04
CA LYS A 2 54.92 5.34 -19.04
C LYS A 2 53.73 4.69 -19.73
N PHE A 3 53.25 3.55 -19.23
CA PHE A 3 51.91 3.06 -19.52
C PHE A 3 51.26 2.63 -18.20
N ALA A 4 50.48 3.53 -17.62
CA ALA A 4 49.57 3.21 -16.52
C ALA A 4 48.22 2.83 -17.14
N ILE A 5 47.83 1.57 -17.00
CA ILE A 5 46.53 1.07 -17.42
C ILE A 5 45.54 1.36 -16.29
N LEU A 6 44.68 2.36 -16.49
CA LEU A 6 43.52 2.63 -15.64
C LEU A 6 42.39 1.71 -16.08
N ALA A 7 42.15 0.64 -15.34
CA ALA A 7 40.97 -0.20 -15.49
C ALA A 7 39.78 0.49 -14.80
N GLY A 8 38.87 1.07 -15.59
CA GLY A 8 37.61 1.61 -15.10
C GLY A 8 36.63 0.48 -14.79
N ALA A 9 36.23 0.34 -13.52
CA ALA A 9 35.15 -0.55 -13.13
C ALA A 9 33.80 0.11 -13.46
N VAL A 10 33.07 -0.44 -14.43
CA VAL A 10 31.67 -0.06 -14.68
C VAL A 10 30.80 -0.82 -13.69
N ALA A 11 30.28 -0.12 -12.69
CA ALA A 11 29.25 -0.66 -11.80
C ALA A 11 27.92 -0.74 -12.57
N LEU A 12 27.51 -1.96 -12.95
CA LEU A 12 26.17 -2.22 -13.44
C LEU A 12 25.19 -2.12 -12.27
N VAL A 13 24.44 -1.03 -12.21
CA VAL A 13 23.25 -0.94 -11.35
C VAL A 13 22.18 -1.83 -11.97
N VAL A 14 21.94 -2.99 -11.36
CA VAL A 14 20.80 -3.84 -11.71
C VAL A 14 19.58 -3.17 -11.11
N ALA A 15 18.84 -2.39 -11.90
CA ALA A 15 17.52 -1.91 -11.51
C ALA A 15 16.59 -3.13 -11.41
N THR A 16 16.32 -3.59 -10.20
CA THR A 16 15.20 -4.50 -9.97
C THR A 16 13.92 -3.80 -10.43
N PRO A 17 13.10 -4.42 -11.30
CA PRO A 17 11.81 -3.85 -11.62
C PRO A 17 11.05 -3.68 -10.30
N ALA A 18 10.56 -2.48 -10.03
CA ALA A 18 9.56 -2.29 -8.99
C ALA A 18 8.41 -3.26 -9.29
N ALA A 19 7.93 -3.98 -8.28
CA ALA A 19 6.74 -4.80 -8.45
C ALA A 19 5.64 -3.92 -9.05
N ALA A 20 4.98 -4.39 -10.11
CA ALA A 20 3.86 -3.65 -10.68
C ALA A 20 2.77 -3.59 -9.59
N GLU A 21 2.50 -2.39 -9.09
CA GLU A 21 1.42 -2.15 -8.15
C GLU A 21 0.14 -1.84 -8.94
N THR A 22 -1.01 -2.27 -8.41
CA THR A 22 -2.32 -1.85 -8.92
C THR A 22 -3.17 -1.36 -7.76
N TRP A 23 -3.48 -0.07 -7.75
CA TRP A 23 -4.26 0.59 -6.71
C TRP A 23 -5.68 0.86 -7.20
N GLN A 24 -6.68 0.52 -6.39
CA GLN A 24 -8.09 0.74 -6.72
C GLN A 24 -8.86 1.33 -5.54
N SER A 25 -9.62 2.40 -5.77
CA SER A 25 -10.48 2.98 -4.73
C SER A 25 -11.62 2.03 -4.37
N PHE A 26 -11.83 1.76 -3.09
CA PHE A 26 -12.95 0.91 -2.64
C PHE A 26 -13.95 1.65 -1.74
N SER A 27 -13.54 2.74 -1.11
CA SER A 27 -14.40 3.53 -0.22
C SER A 27 -14.00 5.00 -0.25
N ARG A 28 -14.97 5.87 0.02
CA ARG A 28 -14.82 7.33 -0.04
C ARG A 28 -15.64 7.97 1.07
N THR A 29 -15.05 8.99 1.69
CA THR A 29 -15.74 9.93 2.57
C THR A 29 -15.71 11.31 1.94
N SER A 30 -16.25 12.31 2.64
CA SER A 30 -16.15 13.72 2.20
C SER A 30 -14.71 14.22 2.14
N SER A 31 -13.79 13.64 2.93
CA SER A 31 -12.41 14.11 3.07
C SER A 31 -11.34 13.14 2.57
N THR A 32 -11.70 11.88 2.33
CA THR A 32 -10.72 10.80 2.15
C THR A 32 -11.17 9.81 1.08
N VAL A 33 -10.22 9.31 0.30
CA VAL A 33 -10.39 8.17 -0.59
C VAL A 33 -9.50 7.05 -0.07
N TYR A 34 -10.07 5.85 0.08
CA TYR A 34 -9.34 4.65 0.47
C TYR A 34 -9.09 3.80 -0.75
N LEU A 35 -7.82 3.47 -0.99
CA LEU A 35 -7.40 2.58 -2.06
C LEU A 35 -6.85 1.28 -1.48
N ILE A 36 -7.01 0.20 -2.21
CA ILE A 36 -6.36 -1.08 -1.94
C ILE A 36 -5.36 -1.37 -3.05
N GLU A 37 -4.19 -1.87 -2.67
CA GLU A 37 -3.24 -2.44 -3.62
C GLU A 37 -3.62 -3.91 -3.86
N VAL A 38 -4.17 -4.20 -5.03
CA VAL A 38 -4.74 -5.53 -5.31
C VAL A 38 -3.67 -6.60 -5.54
N ASP A 39 -2.49 -6.20 -6.00
CA ASP A 39 -1.39 -7.12 -6.30
C ASP A 39 -0.53 -7.46 -5.07
N SER A 40 -0.70 -6.75 -3.94
CA SER A 40 -0.01 -7.08 -2.69
C SER A 40 -0.79 -8.00 -1.76
N ILE A 41 -1.97 -8.46 -2.18
CA ILE A 41 -2.76 -9.42 -1.41
C ILE A 41 -2.05 -10.79 -1.44
N LEU A 42 -1.40 -11.13 -0.33
CA LEU A 42 -0.53 -12.31 -0.22
C LEU A 42 -0.92 -13.14 0.99
N ALA A 43 -1.10 -14.44 0.77
CA ALA A 43 -1.33 -15.42 1.82
C ALA A 43 0.00 -16.11 2.19
N GLU A 44 0.42 -15.96 3.43
CA GLU A 44 1.60 -16.60 4.01
C GLU A 44 1.18 -17.43 5.23
N GLY A 45 1.09 -18.74 5.03
CA GLY A 45 0.56 -19.65 6.05
C GLY A 45 -0.90 -19.33 6.40
N GLU A 46 -1.15 -18.95 7.64
CA GLU A 46 -2.49 -18.62 8.15
C GLU A 46 -2.85 -17.13 8.04
N VAL A 47 -1.90 -16.29 7.59
CA VAL A 47 -2.05 -14.84 7.53
C VAL A 47 -2.18 -14.39 6.09
N THR A 48 -3.20 -13.60 5.79
CA THR A 48 -3.31 -12.86 4.53
C THR A 48 -3.03 -11.40 4.79
N SER A 49 -2.07 -10.83 4.05
CA SER A 49 -1.69 -9.42 4.14
C SER A 49 -2.23 -8.63 2.96
N LEU A 50 -2.54 -7.35 3.15
CA LEU A 50 -2.85 -6.40 2.08
C LEU A 50 -2.38 -4.99 2.47
N ARG A 51 -2.22 -4.11 1.48
CA ARG A 51 -1.90 -2.70 1.69
C ARG A 51 -3.10 -1.82 1.34
N MET A 52 -3.39 -0.86 2.21
CA MET A 52 -4.42 0.15 2.02
C MET A 52 -3.80 1.55 2.04
N ALA A 53 -4.09 2.37 1.03
CA ALA A 53 -3.73 3.78 1.05
C ALA A 53 -4.90 4.63 1.55
N THR A 54 -4.59 5.61 2.40
CA THR A 54 -5.50 6.65 2.86
C THR A 54 -5.08 7.97 2.22
N VAL A 55 -5.86 8.45 1.26
CA VAL A 55 -5.52 9.63 0.46
C VAL A 55 -6.51 10.76 0.75
N PRO A 56 -6.08 11.98 1.10
CA PRO A 56 -6.96 13.13 1.19
C PRO A 56 -7.68 13.38 -0.14
N ARG A 57 -9.00 13.64 -0.10
CA ARG A 57 -9.83 13.88 -1.31
C ARG A 57 -9.53 15.23 -1.97
N ALA A 58 -8.95 16.16 -1.22
CA ALA A 58 -8.53 17.47 -1.68
C ALA A 58 -7.13 17.77 -1.14
N GLY A 59 -6.38 18.57 -1.88
CA GLY A 59 -5.02 19.01 -1.56
C GLY A 59 -4.55 20.02 -2.58
N GLU A 60 -3.42 20.66 -2.31
CA GLU A 60 -2.80 21.57 -3.28
C GLU A 60 -2.31 20.79 -4.51
N ALA A 61 -2.18 21.47 -5.64
CA ALA A 61 -1.59 20.85 -6.83
C ALA A 61 -0.13 20.45 -6.53
N GLY A 62 0.19 19.18 -6.76
CA GLY A 62 1.51 18.63 -6.42
C GLY A 62 1.67 18.20 -4.96
N ASP A 63 0.61 18.21 -4.14
CA ASP A 63 0.61 17.59 -2.82
C ASP A 63 0.30 16.09 -2.94
N TYR A 64 1.32 15.26 -2.75
CA TYR A 64 1.24 13.80 -2.76
C TYR A 64 1.20 13.19 -1.36
N SER A 65 0.73 13.92 -0.35
CA SER A 65 0.63 13.38 1.00
C SER A 65 -0.43 12.28 1.10
N TYR A 66 -0.04 11.10 1.57
CA TYR A 66 -0.93 9.97 1.90
C TYR A 66 -0.26 9.03 2.91
N SER A 67 -1.02 8.11 3.49
CA SER A 67 -0.46 7.01 4.27
C SER A 67 -0.81 5.66 3.67
N VAL A 68 0.07 4.68 3.84
CA VAL A 68 -0.15 3.29 3.47
C VAL A 68 -0.05 2.43 4.71
N GLU A 69 -1.12 1.72 5.02
CA GLU A 69 -1.18 0.81 6.15
C GLU A 69 -1.24 -0.65 5.65
N THR A 70 -0.46 -1.52 6.30
CA THR A 70 -0.46 -2.96 6.02
C THR A 70 -1.39 -3.65 6.99
N TYR A 71 -2.45 -4.25 6.48
CA TYR A 71 -3.39 -5.06 7.27
C TYR A 71 -3.05 -6.53 7.16
N GLN A 72 -3.25 -7.26 8.25
CA GLN A 72 -3.11 -8.71 8.31
C GLN A 72 -4.38 -9.34 8.86
N PHE A 73 -4.81 -10.43 8.22
CA PHE A 73 -6.03 -11.16 8.54
C PHE A 73 -5.76 -12.64 8.75
N ARG A 74 -6.43 -13.24 9.73
CA ARG A 74 -6.62 -14.69 9.81
C ARG A 74 -7.95 -15.01 9.13
N CYS A 75 -7.90 -15.65 7.96
CA CYS A 75 -9.10 -15.90 7.15
C CYS A 75 -9.94 -17.10 7.63
N ALA A 76 -9.36 -18.02 8.41
CA ALA A 76 -10.06 -19.18 8.93
C ALA A 76 -10.85 -18.86 10.22
N GLY A 77 -12.02 -19.49 10.40
CA GLY A 77 -12.84 -19.41 11.62
C GLY A 77 -13.24 -18.00 12.02
N ASP A 78 -13.31 -17.74 13.34
CA ASP A 78 -13.54 -16.41 13.93
C ASP A 78 -12.31 -15.47 13.81
N GLY A 79 -11.45 -15.70 12.82
CA GLY A 79 -10.13 -15.11 12.72
C GLY A 79 -10.13 -13.59 12.82
N GLY A 80 -9.11 -13.07 13.51
CA GLY A 80 -8.94 -11.65 13.78
C GLY A 80 -8.18 -10.89 12.69
N TRP A 81 -7.99 -9.61 12.96
CA TRP A 81 -7.14 -8.72 12.16
C TRP A 81 -6.19 -7.94 13.05
N ARG A 82 -5.11 -7.45 12.45
CA ARG A 82 -4.18 -6.47 13.04
C ARG A 82 -3.58 -5.61 11.95
N THR A 83 -2.90 -4.54 12.34
CA THR A 83 -1.98 -3.81 11.46
C THR A 83 -0.56 -4.34 11.64
N ALA A 84 0.24 -4.32 10.57
CA ALA A 84 1.66 -4.65 10.59
C ALA A 84 2.54 -3.39 10.48
N GLY A 85 1.92 -2.22 10.30
CA GLY A 85 2.61 -0.95 10.26
C GLY A 85 2.06 0.02 9.22
N ILE A 86 2.52 1.25 9.35
CA ILE A 86 2.09 2.40 8.54
C ILE A 86 3.33 3.05 7.92
N VAL A 87 3.19 3.52 6.68
CA VAL A 87 4.17 4.36 5.99
C VAL A 87 3.48 5.66 5.60
N ASP A 88 4.03 6.78 6.03
CA ASP A 88 3.54 8.11 5.67
C ASP A 88 4.39 8.68 4.54
N TYR A 89 3.71 9.27 3.56
CA TYR A 89 4.30 9.95 2.41
C TYR A 89 4.02 11.44 2.53
N GLY A 90 5.06 12.25 2.29
CA GLY A 90 4.99 13.70 2.36
C GLY A 90 4.48 14.35 1.08
N PRO A 91 4.41 15.69 1.04
CA PRO A 91 3.86 16.43 -0.11
C PRO A 91 4.62 16.18 -1.42
N ASP A 92 5.92 15.88 -1.37
CA ASP A 92 6.73 15.57 -2.54
C ASP A 92 6.62 14.10 -3.00
N GLY A 93 5.79 13.30 -2.33
CA GLY A 93 5.59 11.88 -2.60
C GLY A 93 6.71 10.99 -2.05
N SER A 94 7.68 11.56 -1.34
CA SER A 94 8.71 10.77 -0.66
C SER A 94 8.20 10.22 0.68
N GLU A 95 8.79 9.11 1.13
CA GLU A 95 8.51 8.56 2.46
C GLU A 95 8.93 9.56 3.55
N ALA A 96 7.96 10.04 4.31
CA ALA A 96 8.15 10.96 5.43
C ALA A 96 8.35 10.20 6.75
N GLY A 97 7.80 8.99 6.87
CA GLY A 97 7.93 8.17 8.07
C GLY A 97 7.49 6.73 7.88
N ARG A 98 8.04 5.83 8.70
CA ARG A 98 7.67 4.42 8.73
C ARG A 98 7.57 3.95 10.17
N PHE A 99 6.41 3.38 10.48
CA PHE A 99 6.00 2.99 11.82
C PHE A 99 5.64 1.50 11.79
N PRO A 100 6.62 0.61 11.98
CA PRO A 100 6.35 -0.83 12.03
C PRO A 100 5.55 -1.17 13.30
N GLU A 101 4.60 -2.10 13.17
CA GLU A 101 3.81 -2.60 14.30
C GLU A 101 4.07 -4.10 14.52
N ASP A 102 5.29 -4.40 14.96
CA ASP A 102 5.70 -5.76 15.27
C ASP A 102 4.94 -6.30 16.48
N GLY A 103 4.29 -7.45 16.30
CA GLY A 103 3.60 -8.13 17.40
C GLY A 103 2.28 -7.49 17.82
N ALA A 104 1.66 -6.64 16.98
CA ALA A 104 0.32 -6.15 17.24
C ALA A 104 -0.67 -7.29 17.54
N GLU A 105 -1.53 -7.06 18.54
CA GLU A 105 -2.52 -8.02 19.02
C GLU A 105 -3.59 -8.29 17.96
N TRP A 106 -4.03 -9.54 17.88
CA TRP A 106 -5.13 -9.92 17.00
C TRP A 106 -6.46 -9.46 17.60
N THR A 107 -7.19 -8.65 16.85
CA THR A 107 -8.48 -8.12 17.29
C THR A 107 -9.62 -8.72 16.47
N ALA A 108 -10.80 -8.84 17.08
CA ALA A 108 -11.98 -9.29 16.37
C ALA A 108 -12.40 -8.29 15.29
N VAL A 109 -12.80 -8.80 14.13
CA VAL A 109 -13.35 -7.97 13.06
C VAL A 109 -14.76 -7.52 13.43
N ARG A 110 -14.98 -6.21 13.48
CA ARG A 110 -16.29 -5.62 13.77
C ARG A 110 -16.99 -5.28 12.45
N ALA A 111 -18.25 -5.67 12.33
CA ALA A 111 -19.05 -5.35 11.15
C ALA A 111 -19.12 -3.83 10.90
N ASN A 112 -19.28 -3.44 9.63
CA ASN A 112 -19.36 -2.03 9.19
C ASN A 112 -18.11 -1.19 9.55
N THR A 113 -16.94 -1.81 9.56
CA THR A 113 -15.65 -1.13 9.73
C THR A 113 -14.74 -1.38 8.53
N VAL A 114 -13.71 -0.55 8.35
CA VAL A 114 -12.68 -0.74 7.31
C VAL A 114 -12.08 -2.16 7.37
N PRO A 115 -11.66 -2.69 8.53
CA PRO A 115 -11.20 -4.08 8.63
C PRO A 115 -12.21 -5.13 8.16
N ALA A 116 -13.51 -4.94 8.37
CA ALA A 116 -14.52 -5.89 7.87
C ALA A 116 -14.56 -5.92 6.34
N PHE A 117 -14.58 -4.75 5.71
CA PHE A 117 -14.57 -4.64 4.26
C PHE A 117 -13.25 -5.18 3.65
N LEU A 118 -12.11 -4.86 4.27
CA LEU A 118 -10.81 -5.38 3.86
C LEU A 118 -10.71 -6.89 4.03
N LYS A 119 -11.32 -7.48 5.09
CA LYS A 119 -11.38 -8.93 5.26
C LYS A 119 -12.17 -9.60 4.15
N ASP A 120 -13.27 -9.01 3.69
CA ASP A 120 -14.05 -9.55 2.57
C ASP A 120 -13.24 -9.58 1.27
N ILE A 121 -12.38 -8.58 1.06
CA ILE A 121 -11.42 -8.58 -0.06
C ILE A 121 -10.33 -9.64 0.14
N ALA A 122 -9.66 -9.63 1.29
CA ALA A 122 -8.53 -10.51 1.59
C ALA A 122 -8.92 -11.99 1.57
N CYS A 123 -10.07 -12.32 2.15
CA CYS A 123 -10.47 -13.70 2.44
C CYS A 123 -11.64 -14.18 1.58
N GLY A 124 -12.55 -13.27 1.20
CA GLY A 124 -13.78 -13.60 0.46
C GLY A 124 -13.62 -13.49 -1.06
N GLY A 125 -12.50 -12.98 -1.56
CA GLY A 125 -12.27 -12.76 -2.98
C GLY A 125 -13.11 -11.62 -3.58
N ALA A 126 -13.74 -10.79 -2.74
CA ALA A 126 -14.37 -9.56 -3.19
C ALA A 126 -13.31 -8.69 -3.87
N ARG A 127 -13.67 -8.03 -4.96
CA ARG A 127 -12.76 -7.13 -5.67
C ARG A 127 -13.28 -5.71 -5.61
N SER A 128 -12.36 -4.77 -5.46
CA SER A 128 -12.66 -3.38 -5.76
C SER A 128 -13.01 -3.25 -7.25
N THR A 129 -13.93 -2.35 -7.57
CA THR A 129 -14.35 -2.05 -8.94
C THR A 129 -13.94 -0.63 -9.36
N GLY A 130 -13.11 0.03 -8.56
CA GLY A 130 -12.56 1.34 -8.90
C GLY A 130 -11.65 1.27 -10.13
N GLU A 131 -11.47 2.41 -10.79
CA GLU A 131 -10.45 2.54 -11.84
C GLU A 131 -9.08 2.16 -11.27
N PRO A 132 -8.30 1.31 -11.98
CA PRO A 132 -6.97 0.92 -11.52
C PRO A 132 -5.93 2.00 -11.82
N TYR A 133 -5.05 2.25 -10.86
CA TYR A 133 -3.91 3.16 -10.98
C TYR A 133 -2.61 2.41 -10.71
N PRO A 134 -1.53 2.65 -11.48
CA PRO A 134 -0.26 1.95 -11.30
C PRO A 134 0.50 2.38 -10.04
N THR A 135 0.16 3.53 -9.46
CA THR A 135 0.70 4.04 -8.17
C THR A 135 -0.36 4.92 -7.50
N VAL A 136 -0.23 5.16 -6.19
CA VAL A 136 -1.05 6.17 -5.49
C VAL A 136 -0.81 7.57 -6.05
N GLN A 137 0.42 7.87 -6.50
CA GLN A 137 0.75 9.12 -7.17
C GLN A 137 -0.05 9.31 -8.47
N ALA A 138 -0.18 8.27 -9.29
CA ALA A 138 -0.99 8.33 -10.51
C ALA A 138 -2.48 8.57 -10.23
N PHE A 139 -3.00 8.03 -9.13
CA PHE A 139 -4.35 8.36 -8.66
C PHE A 139 -4.49 9.84 -8.26
N VAL A 140 -3.48 10.38 -7.56
CA VAL A 140 -3.43 11.80 -7.20
C VAL A 140 -3.35 12.70 -8.43
N ASP A 141 -2.54 12.35 -9.42
CA ASP A 141 -2.39 13.05 -10.70
C ASP A 141 -3.67 13.05 -11.54
N ALA A 142 -4.45 11.97 -11.46
CA ALA A 142 -5.77 11.88 -12.08
C ALA A 142 -6.83 12.77 -11.41
N GLY A 143 -6.45 13.52 -10.35
CA GLY A 143 -7.34 14.44 -9.66
C GLY A 143 -8.13 13.81 -8.52
N ARG A 144 -7.69 12.66 -8.00
CA ARG A 144 -8.36 11.91 -6.93
C ARG A 144 -9.85 11.64 -7.26
N PRO A 145 -10.16 11.17 -8.48
CA PRO A 145 -11.54 10.95 -8.93
C PRO A 145 -12.24 10.01 -7.98
#